data_AF-A0A967P4Z0-F1
#
_entry.id   AF-A0A967P4Z0-F1
#
_cell.length_a   1.000
_cell.length_b   1.000
_cell.length_c   1.000
_cell.angle_alpha   90.00
_cell.angle_beta   90.00
_cell.angle_gamma   90.00
#
_symmetry.space_group_name_H-M   'P 1'
#
loop_
_entity.id
_entity.type
_entity.pdbx_description
1 polymer ?
#
loop_
_entity_poly.entity_id
_entity_poly.type
_entity_poly.pdbx_seq_one_letter_code
_entity_poly.pdbx_strand_id
1 'polypeptide(L)' 'MVVFSPSGKRGRFEDGTTVLQAARSLGVDLDSVCGGRALCGRCQVVVTEGELPKHGISSRAGSLSAPSGTEERYRE' A
#
# COMPACT_ATOMS: atom_id res chain seq x y z
N MET A 1 2.08 3.96 10.12
CA MET A 1 0.59 4.06 9.99
C MET A 1 0.26 4.07 8.51
N VAL A 2 -0.84 3.44 8.09
CA VAL A 2 -1.29 3.39 6.70
C VAL A 2 -2.73 3.90 6.61
N VAL A 3 -3.06 4.65 5.55
CA VAL A 3 -4.40 5.12 5.23
C VAL A 3 -4.69 4.79 3.76
N PHE A 4 -5.83 4.14 3.49
CA PHE A 4 -6.24 3.74 2.15
C PHE A 4 -7.32 4.67 1.59
N SER A 5 -7.00 5.38 0.51
CA SER A 5 -7.94 6.21 -0.23
C SER A 5 -8.55 5.46 -1.42
N PRO A 6 -9.84 5.67 -1.76
CA PRO A 6 -10.78 6.61 -1.14
C PRO A 6 -11.51 6.06 0.10
N SER A 7 -11.30 4.79 0.46
CA SER A 7 -12.05 4.10 1.52
C SER A 7 -11.98 4.75 2.91
N GLY A 8 -10.94 5.54 3.18
CA GLY A 8 -10.67 6.16 4.47
C GLY A 8 -10.19 5.20 5.56
N LYS A 9 -10.08 3.90 5.26
CA LYS A 9 -9.65 2.88 6.22
C LYS A 9 -8.20 3.08 6.60
N ARG A 10 -7.89 2.96 7.89
CA ARG A 10 -6.55 3.22 8.42
C ARG A 10 -6.17 2.29 9.57
N GLY A 11 -4.88 2.05 9.72
CA GLY A 11 -4.32 1.19 10.75
C GLY A 11 -2.83 1.43 11.01
N ARG A 12 -2.33 0.86 12.11
CA ARG A 12 -0.90 0.73 12.39
C ARG A 12 -0.50 -0.73 12.20
N PHE A 13 0.67 -0.94 11.63
CA PHE A 13 1.19 -2.24 11.26
C PHE A 13 2.66 -2.28 11.61
N GLU A 14 3.14 -3.47 11.97
CA GLU A 14 4.56 -3.72 12.21
C GLU A 14 5.33 -3.68 10.89
N ASP A 15 6.61 -3.30 10.97
CA ASP A 15 7.52 -3.35 9.83
C ASP A 15 7.58 -4.78 9.25
N GLY A 16 7.67 -4.87 7.92
CA GLY A 16 7.55 -6.14 7.20
C GLY A 16 6.12 -6.54 6.84
N THR A 17 5.10 -5.87 7.38
CA THR A 17 3.72 -6.03 6.89
C THR A 17 3.60 -5.44 5.48
N THR A 18 3.24 -6.27 4.50
CA THR A 18 3.02 -5.78 3.12
C THR A 18 1.78 -4.89 3.03
N VAL A 19 1.76 -3.97 2.06
CA VAL A 19 0.59 -3.12 1.82
C VAL A 19 -0.67 -3.94 1.53
N LEU A 20 -0.54 -5.06 0.81
CA LEU A 20 -1.66 -5.98 0.56
C LEU A 20 -2.18 -6.63 1.84
N GLN A 21 -1.31 -7.06 2.76
CA GLN A 21 -1.74 -7.61 4.05
C GLN A 21 -2.45 -6.54 4.89
N ALA A 22 -1.89 -5.33 4.95
CA ALA A 22 -2.51 -4.20 5.63
C ALA A 22 -3.90 -3.89 5.06
N ALA A 23 -4.05 -3.82 3.73
CA ALA A 23 -5.32 -3.62 3.06
C ALA A 23 -6.35 -4.68 3.45
N ARG A 24 -5.98 -5.96 3.38
CA ARG A 24 -6.85 -7.10 3.73
C ARG A 24 -7.29 -7.07 5.19
N SER A 25 -6.39 -6.77 6.13
CA SER A 25 -6.73 -6.68 7.55
C SER A 25 -7.74 -5.57 7.87
N LEU A 26 -7.75 -4.50 7.07
CA LEU A 26 -8.72 -3.42 7.19
C LEU A 26 -9.99 -3.69 6.37
N GLY A 27 -10.01 -4.75 5.55
CA GLY A 27 -11.08 -5.02 4.59
C GLY A 27 -11.15 -3.97 3.47
N VAL A 28 -10.00 -3.48 3.01
CA VAL A 28 -9.88 -2.71 1.77
C VAL A 28 -9.84 -3.70 0.62
N ASP A 29 -10.67 -3.45 -0.39
CA ASP A 29 -10.78 -4.31 -1.56
C ASP A 29 -9.63 -3.99 -2.53
N LEU A 30 -8.60 -4.85 -2.52
CA LEU A 30 -7.53 -4.86 -3.51
C LEU A 30 -7.59 -6.18 -4.27
N ASP A 31 -7.67 -6.10 -5.59
CA ASP A 31 -7.70 -7.29 -6.43
C ASP A 31 -6.35 -8.02 -6.39
N SER A 32 -6.34 -9.28 -5.95
CA SER A 32 -5.13 -10.09 -5.88
C SER A 32 -5.43 -11.58 -6.06
N VAL A 33 -5.42 -12.05 -7.32
CA VAL A 33 -5.54 -13.49 -7.61
C VAL A 33 -4.29 -14.30 -7.30
N CYS A 34 -3.12 -13.66 -7.31
CA CYS A 34 -1.87 -14.34 -7.01
C CYS A 34 -1.61 -14.46 -5.50
N GLY A 35 -2.48 -13.89 -4.65
CA GLY A 35 -2.35 -13.95 -3.19
C GLY A 35 -1.11 -13.25 -2.64
N GLY A 36 -0.60 -12.21 -3.31
CA GLY A 36 0.61 -11.49 -2.88
C GLY A 36 1.94 -12.08 -3.35
N ARG A 37 1.92 -12.99 -4.34
CA ARG A 37 3.14 -13.59 -4.93
C ARG A 37 3.80 -12.74 -6.02
N ALA A 38 3.31 -11.52 -6.24
CA ALA A 38 3.79 -10.60 -7.28
C ALA A 38 3.74 -11.16 -8.73
N LEU A 39 2.74 -11.99 -9.07
CA LEU A 39 2.64 -12.64 -10.39
C LEU A 39 1.61 -12.00 -11.34
N CYS A 40 0.81 -11.04 -10.87
CA CYS A 40 -0.33 -10.53 -11.63
C CYS A 40 -0.44 -9.00 -11.69
N GLY A 41 0.32 -8.26 -10.89
CA GLY A 41 0.29 -6.78 -10.88
C GLY A 41 -1.02 -6.12 -10.42
N ARG A 42 -2.06 -6.86 -10.04
CA ARG A 42 -3.40 -6.28 -9.83
C ARG A 42 -3.59 -5.49 -8.53
N CYS A 43 -2.75 -5.75 -7.53
CA CYS A 43 -2.79 -5.05 -6.24
C CYS A 43 -1.77 -3.89 -6.16
N GLN A 44 -1.43 -3.27 -7.29
CA GLN A 44 -0.56 -2.09 -7.34
C GLN A 44 -1.22 -0.91 -6.62
N VAL A 45 -0.40 -0.11 -5.96
CA VAL A 45 -0.83 1.08 -5.22
C VAL A 45 0.08 2.25 -5.54
N VAL A 46 -0.45 3.46 -5.40
CA VAL A 46 0.31 4.70 -5.51
C VAL A 46 0.49 5.30 -4.12
N VAL A 47 1.73 5.67 -3.79
CA VAL A 47 2.03 6.38 -2.56
C VAL A 47 1.71 7.86 -2.76
N THR A 48 0.83 8.39 -1.93
CA THR A 48 0.63 9.85 -1.85
C THR A 48 1.68 10.42 -0.90
N GLU A 49 2.47 11.38 -1.37
CA GLU A 49 3.51 12.05 -0.60
C GLU A 49 3.08 13.46 -0.18
N GLY A 50 3.68 13.97 0.89
CA GLY A 50 3.42 15.29 1.48
C GLY A 50 2.73 15.22 2.84
N GLU A 51 2.41 16.41 3.35
CA GLU A 51 1.59 16.57 4.55
C GLU A 51 0.12 16.30 4.19
N LEU A 52 -0.53 15.41 4.93
CA LEU A 52 -1.93 15.04 4.76
C LEU A 52 -2.73 15.44 6.02
N PRO A 53 -3.09 16.73 6.21
CA PRO A 53 -3.73 17.23 7.43
C PRO A 53 -5.05 16.53 7.75
N LYS A 54 -5.85 16.20 6.73
CA LYS A 54 -7.11 15.44 6.87
C LYS A 54 -6.92 14.11 7.59
N HIS A 55 -5.73 13.51 7.45
CA HIS A 55 -5.38 12.23 8.04
C HIS A 55 -4.41 12.35 9.23
N GLY A 56 -3.85 13.54 9.47
CA GLY A 56 -2.88 13.80 10.54
C GLY A 56 -1.57 13.04 10.34
N ILE A 57 -1.13 12.85 9.10
CA ILE A 57 0.10 12.13 8.75
C ILE A 57 0.96 12.93 7.78
N SER A 58 2.27 12.78 7.92
CA SER A 58 3.26 13.14 6.91
C SER A 58 3.67 11.88 6.16
N SER A 59 3.52 11.88 4.84
CA SER A 59 3.84 10.73 3.99
C SER A 59 4.98 11.07 3.04
N ARG A 60 5.90 10.13 2.87
CA ARG A 60 7.10 10.27 2.02
C ARG A 60 7.44 8.93 1.38
N ALA A 61 8.13 8.93 0.24
CA ALA A 61 8.57 7.70 -0.42
C ALA A 61 9.23 6.70 0.54
N GLY A 62 10.08 7.19 1.46
CA GLY A 62 10.73 6.35 2.49
C GLY A 62 9.85 5.92 3.67
N SER A 63 8.52 6.07 3.58
CA SER A 63 7.56 5.47 4.53
C SER A 63 7.23 4.02 4.17
N LEU A 64 7.58 3.61 2.95
CA LEU A 64 7.57 2.23 2.49
C LEU A 64 8.99 1.81 2.12
N SER A 65 9.20 0.50 1.96
CA SER A 65 10.38 0.00 1.28
C SER A 65 10.41 0.49 -0.17
N ALA A 66 11.60 0.52 -0.76
CA ALA A 66 11.72 0.71 -2.21
C ALA A 66 10.89 -0.37 -2.95
N PRO A 67 10.33 -0.03 -4.13
CA PRO A 67 9.71 -1.02 -4.99
C PRO A 67 10.68 -2.17 -5.28
N SER A 68 10.17 -3.40 -5.30
CA SER A 68 10.88 -4.53 -5.84
C SER A 68 10.91 -4.47 -7.37
N GLY A 69 11.89 -5.14 -7.99
CA GLY A 69 11.96 -5.20 -9.45
C GLY A 69 10.72 -5.83 -10.11
N THR A 70 9.91 -6.60 -9.37
CA THR A 70 8.64 -7.11 -9.89
C THR A 70 7.54 -6.05 -9.82
N GLU A 71 7.50 -5.25 -8.75
CA GLU A 71 6.56 -4.13 -8.65
C GLU A 71 6.82 -3.08 -9.73
N GLU A 72 8.09 -2.82 -10.06
CA GLU A 72 8.50 -1.91 -11.13
C GLU A 72 8.04 -2.39 -12.52
N ARG A 73 8.23 -3.67 -12.84
CA ARG A 73 7.79 -4.26 -14.12
C ARG A 73 6.30 -4.11 -14.41
N TYR A 74 5.47 -4.01 -13.37
CA TYR A 74 4.02 -3.82 -13.51
C TYR A 74 3.58 -2.35 -13.45
N ARG A 75 4.52 -1.39 -13.30
CA ARG A 75 4.25 0.06 -13.37
C ARG A 75 4.46 0.65 -14.76
N GLU A 76 5.11 -0.10 -15.65
CA GLU A 76 5.28 0.20 -17.08
C GLU A 76 4.01 -0.13 -17.87
#